data_AF-A0A960HWA0-F1
#
_entry.id   AF-A0A960HWA0-F1
#
_cell.length_a   1.000
_cell.length_b   1.000
_cell.length_c   1.000
_cell.angle_alpha   90.00
_cell.angle_beta   90.00
_cell.angle_gamma   90.00
#
_symmetry.space_group_name_H-M   'P 1'
#
loop_
_entity.id
_entity.type
_entity.pdbx_description
1 polymer ?
#
loop_
_entity_poly.entity_id
_entity_poly.type
_entity_poly.pdbx_seq_one_letter_code
_entity_poly.pdbx_strand_id
1 'polypeptide(L)'
;MGVDLDTSGSSRAGGSGEPPAGDDWLACVDGPLAPGRASAWVVRPDCGASVTFVGTARDHAGDRTGVHLLEYEAYDAQVVPVLRVVAEETRRRFPEVGRLALWHRTGELAVTDVAVVVAVSTPHRDAAFEAA
;
A
#
# COMPACT_ATOMS: atom_id res chain seq x y z
N MET A 1 21.93 -17.80 -35.44
CA MET A 1 22.54 -17.18 -34.24
C MET A 1 21.37 -16.81 -33.36
N GLY A 2 21.03 -17.73 -32.45
CA GLY A 2 19.78 -17.71 -31.70
C GLY A 2 19.81 -16.64 -30.61
N VAL A 3 18.68 -15.97 -30.43
CA VAL A 3 18.39 -15.11 -29.30
C VAL A 3 18.13 -16.01 -28.10
N ASP A 4 19.04 -15.99 -27.12
CA ASP A 4 18.81 -16.56 -25.80
C ASP A 4 17.83 -15.67 -25.05
N LEU A 5 16.58 -16.12 -24.98
CA LEU A 5 15.59 -15.66 -24.02
C LEU A 5 15.94 -16.32 -22.68
N ASP A 6 16.60 -15.59 -21.79
CA ASP A 6 16.73 -16.01 -20.39
C ASP A 6 15.34 -15.96 -19.74
N THR A 7 14.69 -17.12 -19.71
CA THR A 7 13.57 -17.43 -18.83
C THR A 7 14.09 -17.75 -17.44
N SER A 8 14.39 -16.73 -16.64
CA SER A 8 14.68 -16.88 -15.21
C SER A 8 13.46 -16.50 -14.36
N GLY A 9 12.75 -17.56 -13.95
CA GLY A 9 11.84 -17.68 -12.79
C GLY A 9 11.19 -16.44 -12.19
N SER A 10 9.94 -16.18 -12.58
CA SER A 10 9.01 -15.29 -11.85
C SER A 10 8.73 -15.84 -10.44
N SER A 11 9.40 -15.31 -9.42
CA SER A 11 8.94 -15.44 -8.05
C SER A 11 7.76 -14.46 -7.86
N ARG A 12 6.53 -14.98 -7.80
CA ARG A 12 5.32 -14.18 -7.53
C ARG A 12 5.23 -13.79 -6.06
N ALA A 13 6.12 -12.92 -5.60
CA ALA A 13 6.02 -12.28 -4.30
C ALA A 13 5.11 -11.03 -4.42
N GLY A 14 4.05 -10.97 -3.62
CA GLY A 14 3.11 -9.84 -3.57
C GLY A 14 3.83 -8.49 -3.40
N GLY A 15 3.47 -7.56 -4.28
CA GLY A 15 4.24 -6.41 -4.70
C GLY A 15 4.08 -5.18 -3.81
N SER A 16 5.23 -4.63 -3.43
CA SER A 16 5.47 -3.24 -3.01
C SER A 16 6.97 -2.89 -3.11
N GLY A 17 7.77 -3.75 -3.76
CA GLY A 17 9.23 -3.70 -3.71
C GLY A 17 9.84 -4.28 -2.43
N GLU A 18 11.11 -3.98 -2.20
CA GLU A 18 11.84 -4.25 -0.96
C GLU A 18 11.58 -3.11 0.04
N PRO A 19 11.49 -3.38 1.35
CA PRO A 19 11.30 -2.33 2.33
C PRO A 19 12.44 -1.30 2.28
N PRO A 20 12.14 0.00 2.38
CA PRO A 20 13.16 1.04 2.40
C PRO A 20 13.91 1.04 3.74
N ALA A 21 15.08 1.69 3.74
CA ALA A 21 15.84 1.94 4.97
C ALA A 21 15.22 3.03 5.85
N GLY A 22 14.41 3.94 5.27
CA GLY A 22 13.74 5.02 5.98
C GLY A 22 12.45 4.58 6.67
N ASP A 23 11.73 5.54 7.25
CA ASP A 23 10.49 5.28 7.99
C ASP A 23 9.21 5.41 7.15
N ASP A 24 9.32 5.79 5.87
CA ASP A 24 8.20 5.87 4.93
C ASP A 24 8.38 4.88 3.77
N TRP A 25 7.42 3.98 3.59
CA TRP A 25 7.36 3.05 2.47
C TRP A 25 6.18 3.37 1.55
N LEU A 26 6.47 4.17 0.53
CA LEU A 26 5.50 4.62 -0.47
C LEU A 26 5.66 3.77 -1.73
N ALA A 27 4.57 3.15 -2.20
CA ALA A 27 4.62 2.29 -3.38
C ALA A 27 3.36 2.43 -4.25
N CYS A 28 3.57 2.41 -5.57
CA CYS A 28 2.53 2.20 -6.57
C CYS A 28 2.95 1.01 -7.42
N VAL A 29 2.12 -0.02 -7.53
CA VAL A 29 2.42 -1.25 -8.28
C VAL A 29 1.21 -1.70 -9.09
N ASP A 30 1.43 -2.46 -10.15
CA ASP A 30 0.38 -3.05 -10.99
C ASP A 30 -0.02 -4.48 -10.55
N GLY A 31 0.69 -5.04 -9.56
CA GLY A 31 0.47 -6.38 -9.03
C GLY A 31 -0.25 -6.43 -7.67
N PRO A 32 -0.64 -7.63 -7.19
CA PRO A 32 -1.31 -7.80 -5.91
C PRO A 32 -0.49 -7.27 -4.72
N LEU A 33 -1.14 -6.52 -3.83
CA LEU A 33 -0.56 -6.06 -2.57
C LEU A 33 -0.62 -7.17 -1.51
N ALA A 34 0.40 -7.23 -0.66
CA ALA A 34 0.46 -8.14 0.48
C ALA A 34 0.40 -7.36 1.81
N PRO A 35 -0.79 -7.09 2.37
CA PRO A 35 -0.94 -6.23 3.56
C PRO A 35 -0.09 -6.65 4.75
N GLY A 36 0.06 -7.97 4.97
CA GLY A 36 0.88 -8.50 6.07
C GLY A 36 2.35 -8.07 6.01
N ARG A 37 2.91 -7.77 4.83
CA ARG A 37 4.26 -7.22 4.70
C ARG A 37 4.34 -5.81 5.28
N ALA A 38 3.34 -4.97 5.00
CA ALA A 38 3.25 -3.62 5.56
C ALA A 38 3.06 -3.68 7.08
N SER A 39 2.11 -4.50 7.55
CA SER A 39 1.83 -4.67 8.98
C SER A 39 3.05 -5.15 9.76
N ALA A 40 3.82 -6.09 9.22
CA ALA A 40 5.04 -6.57 9.87
C ALA A 40 6.16 -5.51 9.86
N TRP A 41 6.33 -4.78 8.76
CA TRP A 41 7.40 -3.81 8.62
C TRP A 41 7.24 -2.58 9.52
N VAL A 42 6.00 -2.13 9.79
CA VAL A 42 5.77 -0.97 10.66
C VAL A 42 6.05 -1.25 12.14
N VAL A 43 6.18 -2.50 12.57
CA VAL A 43 6.46 -2.84 13.98
C VAL A 43 7.84 -2.29 14.39
N ARG A 44 7.86 -1.51 15.48
CA ARG A 44 9.09 -0.94 16.06
C ARG A 44 9.12 -1.13 17.59
N PRO A 45 10.31 -1.24 18.21
CA PRO A 45 10.43 -1.38 19.67
C PRO A 45 9.87 -0.20 20.48
N ASP A 46 9.84 0.99 19.89
CA ASP A 46 9.34 2.23 20.51
C ASP A 46 7.85 2.50 20.21
N CYS A 47 7.18 1.62 19.46
CA CYS A 47 5.77 1.74 19.11
C CYS A 47 4.95 0.63 19.79
N GLY A 48 4.01 1.00 20.68
CA GLY A 48 3.11 0.06 21.35
C GLY A 48 1.86 -0.30 20.53
N ALA A 49 1.61 0.39 19.42
CA ALA A 49 0.46 0.15 18.56
C ALA A 49 0.82 0.22 17.08
N SER A 50 0.13 -0.59 16.29
CA SER A 50 0.12 -0.51 14.82
C SER A 50 -1.30 -0.75 14.30
N VAL A 51 -1.72 0.03 13.31
CA VAL A 51 -2.98 -0.14 12.61
C VAL A 51 -2.69 -0.38 11.13
N THR A 52 -3.45 -1.27 10.50
CA THR A 52 -3.39 -1.50 9.05
C THR A 52 -4.80 -1.40 8.48
N PHE A 53 -4.99 -0.45 7.57
CA PHE A 53 -6.16 -0.33 6.73
C PHE A 53 -5.92 -1.03 5.39
N VAL A 54 -6.91 -1.80 4.94
CA VAL A 54 -6.88 -2.54 3.68
C VAL A 54 -8.13 -2.18 2.88
N GLY A 55 -7.94 -1.43 1.80
CA GLY A 55 -9.01 -1.08 0.87
C GLY A 55 -9.15 -2.16 -0.20
N THR A 56 -10.32 -2.81 -0.28
CA THR A 56 -10.61 -3.85 -1.28
C THR A 56 -11.66 -3.42 -2.29
N ALA A 57 -11.53 -3.88 -3.52
CA ALA A 57 -12.54 -3.75 -4.56
C ALA A 57 -13.87 -4.39 -4.12
N ARG A 58 -14.98 -3.68 -4.29
CA ARG A 58 -16.34 -4.15 -4.02
C ARG A 58 -17.07 -4.43 -5.33
N ASP A 59 -18.12 -5.22 -5.26
CA ASP A 59 -19.00 -5.58 -6.39
C ASP A 59 -20.04 -4.50 -6.76
N HIS A 60 -19.91 -3.29 -6.19
CA HIS A 60 -20.79 -2.15 -6.44
C HIS A 60 -20.06 -0.81 -6.31
N ALA A 61 -20.52 0.19 -7.06
CA ALA A 61 -20.00 1.56 -7.03
C ALA A 61 -21.11 2.59 -7.30
N GLY A 62 -21.53 3.33 -6.27
CA GLY A 62 -22.72 4.18 -6.32
C GLY A 62 -23.97 3.34 -6.56
N ASP A 63 -24.80 3.75 -7.52
CA ASP A 63 -26.02 3.00 -7.89
C ASP A 63 -25.74 1.79 -8.81
N ARG A 64 -24.48 1.56 -9.20
CA ARG A 64 -24.08 0.45 -10.08
C ARG A 64 -23.83 -0.81 -9.27
N THR A 65 -24.57 -1.87 -9.59
CA THR A 65 -24.43 -3.22 -9.01
C THR A 65 -23.90 -4.19 -10.08
N GLY A 66 -23.24 -5.28 -9.67
CA GLY A 66 -22.65 -6.25 -10.59
C GLY A 66 -21.30 -5.82 -11.18
N VAL A 67 -20.52 -5.04 -10.42
CA VAL A 67 -19.16 -4.68 -10.81
C VAL A 67 -18.29 -5.93 -10.71
N HIS A 68 -17.64 -6.32 -11.80
CA HIS A 68 -16.75 -7.47 -11.84
C HIS A 68 -15.26 -7.08 -11.92
N LEU A 69 -14.99 -5.86 -12.39
CA LEU A 69 -13.65 -5.33 -12.60
C LEU A 69 -13.64 -3.82 -12.32
N LEU A 70 -12.62 -3.35 -11.62
CA LEU A 70 -12.24 -1.95 -11.58
C LEU A 70 -10.92 -1.78 -12.34
N GLU A 71 -10.89 -0.81 -13.24
CA GLU A 71 -9.66 -0.40 -13.91
C GLU A 71 -9.27 0.98 -13.38
N TYR A 72 -8.17 1.02 -12.64
CA TYR A 72 -7.59 2.29 -12.21
C TYR A 72 -6.62 2.77 -13.28
N GLU A 73 -7.13 3.58 -14.22
CA GLU A 73 -6.31 4.42 -15.11
C GLU A 73 -5.74 5.61 -14.34
N ALA A 74 -5.08 5.36 -13.20
CA ALA A 74 -4.29 6.41 -12.58
C ALA A 74 -3.02 6.55 -13.42
N TYR A 75 -2.73 7.76 -13.88
CA TYR A 75 -1.41 8.15 -14.36
C TYR A 75 -0.39 7.73 -13.29
N ASP A 76 0.26 6.56 -13.42
CA ASP A 76 1.12 5.97 -12.39
C ASP A 76 2.16 6.98 -11.85
N ALA A 77 2.59 7.89 -12.73
CA ALA A 77 3.49 9.00 -12.43
C ALA A 77 3.02 9.96 -11.32
N GLN A 78 1.71 10.05 -11.05
CA GLN A 78 1.12 10.96 -10.07
C GLN A 78 0.81 10.31 -8.72
N VAL A 79 0.72 8.99 -8.64
CA VAL A 79 0.34 8.29 -7.39
C VAL A 79 1.38 8.52 -6.31
N VAL A 80 2.66 8.23 -6.59
CA VAL A 80 3.74 8.39 -5.60
C VAL A 80 3.89 9.85 -5.10
N PRO A 81 3.83 10.89 -5.95
CA PRO A 81 3.76 12.28 -5.49
C PRO A 81 2.62 12.55 -4.49
N VAL A 82 1.41 12.05 -4.76
CA VAL A 82 0.26 12.22 -3.85
C VAL A 82 0.50 11.49 -2.53
N LEU A 83 0.98 10.24 -2.57
CA LEU A 83 1.32 9.48 -1.36
C LEU A 83 2.37 10.19 -0.51
N ARG A 84 3.34 10.86 -1.15
CA ARG A 84 4.36 11.65 -0.43
C ARG A 84 3.73 12.83 0.30
N VAL A 85 2.84 13.57 -0.36
CA VAL A 85 2.12 14.68 0.30
C VAL A 85 1.32 14.15 1.50
N VAL A 86 0.62 13.01 1.36
CA VAL A 86 -0.10 12.39 2.47
C VAL A 86 0.84 12.00 3.61
N ALA A 87 1.99 11.39 3.31
CA ALA A 87 2.98 11.03 4.32
C ALA A 87 3.52 12.25 5.09
N GLU A 88 3.84 13.33 4.37
CA GLU A 88 4.32 14.59 4.96
C GLU A 88 3.25 15.24 5.86
N GLU A 89 1.99 15.26 5.40
CA GLU A 89 0.84 15.72 6.16
C GLU A 89 0.61 14.90 7.43
N THR A 90 0.63 13.57 7.32
CA THR A 90 0.47 12.63 8.43
C THR A 90 1.57 12.83 9.46
N ARG A 91 2.84 12.93 9.05
CA ARG A 91 3.95 13.18 9.98
C ARG A 91 3.85 14.53 10.66
N ARG A 92 3.34 15.56 9.98
CA ARG A 92 3.14 16.88 10.60
C ARG A 92 2.00 16.87 11.63
N ARG A 93 0.90 16.17 11.34
CA ARG A 93 -0.26 16.06 12.24
C ARG A 93 0.01 15.13 13.42
N PHE A 94 0.79 14.07 13.19
CA PHE A 94 1.11 13.04 14.17
C PHE A 94 2.64 12.86 14.26
N PRO A 95 3.36 13.75 14.97
CA PRO A 95 4.82 13.68 15.08
C PRO A 95 5.37 12.40 15.74
N GLU A 96 4.51 11.67 16.46
CA GLU A 96 4.82 10.40 17.11
C GLU A 96 4.68 9.18 16.19
N VAL A 97 4.30 9.36 14.92
CA VAL A 97 4.30 8.28 13.93
C VAL A 97 5.73 7.76 13.74
N GLY A 98 5.92 6.48 14.04
CA GLY A 98 7.15 5.75 13.75
C GLY A 98 7.25 5.47 12.26
N ARG A 99 6.82 4.29 11.85
CA ARG A 99 6.80 3.88 10.44
C ARG A 99 5.44 4.06 9.81
N LEU A 100 5.44 4.41 8.53
CA LEU A 100 4.27 4.60 7.70
C LEU A 100 4.47 3.90 6.36
N ALA A 101 3.57 2.99 5.99
CA ALA A 101 3.51 2.38 4.68
C ALA A 101 2.23 2.84 3.98
N LEU A 102 2.36 3.39 2.78
CA LEU A 102 1.24 3.81 1.92
C LEU A 102 1.42 3.17 0.55
N TRP A 103 0.62 2.15 0.25
CA TRP A 103 0.70 1.43 -1.02
C TRP A 103 -0.60 1.51 -1.79
N HIS A 104 -0.49 1.66 -3.09
CA HIS A 104 -1.61 1.69 -4.02
C HIS A 104 -1.35 0.69 -5.15
N ARG A 105 -2.41 -0.03 -5.56
CA ARG A 105 -2.40 -0.89 -6.75
C ARG A 105 -3.11 -0.20 -7.90
N THR A 106 -2.49 -0.17 -9.07
CA THR A 106 -3.08 0.30 -10.32
C THR A 106 -3.36 -0.86 -11.27
N GLY A 107 -3.98 -0.56 -12.41
CA GLY A 107 -4.40 -1.56 -13.39
C GLY A 107 -5.73 -2.22 -13.02
N GLU A 108 -5.90 -3.46 -13.47
CA GLU A 108 -7.11 -4.24 -13.28
C GLU A 108 -7.20 -4.85 -11.87
N LEU A 109 -8.33 -4.63 -11.20
CA LEU A 109 -8.69 -5.23 -9.92
C LEU A 109 -10.00 -6.00 -10.02
N ALA A 110 -9.95 -7.28 -9.66
CA ALA A 110 -11.15 -8.09 -9.47
C ALA A 110 -11.84 -7.72 -8.14
N VAL A 111 -13.12 -8.06 -7.99
CA VAL A 111 -13.81 -7.95 -6.69
C VAL A 111 -13.00 -8.69 -5.61
N THR A 112 -12.90 -8.10 -4.42
CA THR A 112 -12.08 -8.51 -3.28
C THR A 112 -10.57 -8.28 -3.40
N ASP A 113 -10.06 -7.88 -4.57
CA ASP A 113 -8.64 -7.50 -4.70
C ASP A 113 -8.30 -6.31 -3.81
N VAL A 114 -7.10 -6.32 -3.25
CA VAL A 114 -6.57 -5.21 -2.46
C VAL A 114 -6.09 -4.09 -3.39
N ALA A 115 -6.73 -2.93 -3.27
CA ALA A 115 -6.42 -1.70 -3.99
C ALA A 115 -5.45 -0.81 -3.22
N VAL A 116 -5.62 -0.74 -1.89
CA VAL A 116 -4.87 0.18 -1.04
C VAL A 116 -4.44 -0.53 0.25
N VAL A 117 -3.22 -0.28 0.68
CA VAL A 117 -2.74 -0.66 2.01
C VAL A 117 -2.16 0.58 2.69
N VAL A 118 -2.67 0.90 3.88
CA VAL A 118 -2.08 1.86 4.79
C VAL A 118 -1.69 1.13 6.05
N ALA A 119 -0.44 1.23 6.49
CA ALA A 119 -0.02 0.72 7.79
C ALA A 119 0.78 1.79 8.53
N VAL A 120 0.49 1.97 9.81
CA VAL A 120 1.14 2.99 10.65
C VAL A 120 1.46 2.41 12.02
N SER A 121 2.57 2.84 12.61
CA SER A 121 2.92 2.56 14.00
C SER A 121 3.06 3.83 14.82
N THR A 122 2.64 3.78 16.08
CA THR A 122 2.78 4.88 17.05
C THR A 122 3.04 4.32 18.46
N PRO A 123 3.52 5.13 19.42
CA PRO A 123 3.67 4.72 20.81
C PRO A 123 2.35 4.22 21.44
N HIS A 124 1.21 4.86 21.10
CA HIS A 124 -0.09 4.57 21.68
C HIS A 124 -1.20 4.49 20.63
N ARG A 125 -2.19 3.62 20.88
CA ARG A 125 -3.22 3.24 19.90
C ARG A 125 -4.04 4.41 19.35
N ASP A 126 -4.27 5.46 20.15
CA ASP A 126 -5.21 6.53 19.77
C ASP A 126 -4.69 7.25 18.50
N ALA A 127 -3.40 7.63 18.47
CA ALA A 127 -2.77 8.19 17.28
C ALA A 127 -2.66 7.19 16.12
N ALA A 128 -2.51 5.88 16.38
CA ALA A 128 -2.46 4.88 15.31
C ALA A 128 -3.79 4.77 14.55
N PHE A 129 -4.92 4.87 15.26
CA PHE A 129 -6.24 4.87 14.63
C PHE A 129 -6.55 6.16 13.89
N GLU A 130 -6.11 7.32 14.40
CA GLU A 130 -6.34 8.60 13.74
C GLU A 130 -5.43 8.84 12.52
N ALA A 131 -4.22 8.26 12.52
CA ALA A 131 -3.23 8.43 11.45
C ALA A 131 -3.38 7.46 10.27
N ALA A 132 -4.07 6.33 10.46
CA ALA A 132 -4.30 5.29 9.44
C ALA A 132 -5.46 5.63 8.50
#